data_AF-A0A968QSR7-F1
#
_entry.id   AF-A0A968QSR7-F1
#
_cell.length_a   1.000
_cell.length_b   1.000
_cell.length_c   1.000
_cell.angle_alpha   90.00
_cell.angle_beta   90.00
_cell.angle_gamma   90.00
#
_symmetry.space_group_name_H-M   'P 1'
#
loop_
_entity.id
_entity.type
_entity.pdbx_description
1 polymer ?
#
loop_
_entity_poly.entity_id
_entity_poly.type
_entity_poly.pdbx_seq_one_letter_code
_entity_poly.pdbx_strand_id
1 'polypeptide(L)'
;MKFERIIHTDYPELKRFFEHQQYRLCVYSLPSLLCWSNDVYQPYGAAIDDDTLLVAAEFDEAHRKDRHLIMPVSRNGEFSPEELAKLLKTSGFDSYWFVPEDYIAAYPRISDLFEIREQVGFADYIYRKDDLAELKGNKYSKKRNLIHQFQKEYVNTNRISIEPLTPSLCSECLEFLEEWCKEHGCDKETQDDLACEKPLPSICLSISGILM
;
A
#
# COMPACT_ATOMS: atom_id res chain seq x y z
N MET A 1 3.91 -8.21 -23.49
CA MET A 1 4.45 -8.58 -22.15
C MET A 1 3.51 -9.57 -21.51
N LYS A 2 3.99 -10.50 -20.67
CA LYS A 2 3.13 -11.44 -19.95
C LYS A 2 3.03 -10.98 -18.50
N PHE A 3 1.83 -10.65 -18.06
CA PHE A 3 1.52 -10.32 -16.68
C PHE A 3 1.09 -11.57 -15.94
N GLU A 4 1.59 -11.76 -14.72
CA GLU A 4 1.25 -12.88 -13.85
C GLU A 4 0.75 -12.35 -12.50
N ARG A 5 -0.23 -13.02 -11.89
CA ARG A 5 -0.81 -12.58 -10.63
C ARG A 5 0.27 -12.59 -9.55
N ILE A 6 0.42 -11.46 -8.86
CA ILE A 6 1.31 -11.33 -7.71
C ILE A 6 0.58 -11.87 -6.47
N ILE A 7 1.25 -12.74 -5.73
CA ILE A 7 0.78 -13.30 -4.46
C ILE A 7 1.83 -13.14 -3.36
N HIS A 8 1.42 -13.33 -2.11
CA HIS A 8 2.27 -13.09 -0.95
C HIS A 8 3.58 -13.92 -0.96
N THR A 9 3.58 -15.11 -1.57
CA THR A 9 4.79 -15.95 -1.70
C THR A 9 5.84 -15.37 -2.62
N ASP A 10 5.48 -14.42 -3.49
CA ASP A 10 6.40 -13.76 -4.43
C ASP A 10 7.23 -12.67 -3.74
N TYR A 11 6.89 -12.32 -2.49
CA TYR A 11 7.55 -11.24 -1.74
C TYR A 11 9.08 -11.30 -1.78
N PRO A 12 9.76 -12.43 -1.50
CA PRO A 12 11.22 -12.49 -1.49
C PRO A 12 11.84 -12.14 -2.85
N GLU A 13 11.20 -12.52 -3.95
CA GLU A 13 11.68 -12.23 -5.30
C GLU A 13 11.41 -10.77 -5.68
N LEU A 14 10.20 -10.28 -5.40
CA LEU A 14 9.78 -8.94 -5.80
C LEU A 14 10.44 -7.84 -4.97
N LYS A 15 10.83 -8.13 -3.72
CA LYS A 15 11.42 -7.15 -2.80
C LYS A 15 12.56 -6.36 -3.43
N ARG A 16 13.40 -7.00 -4.25
CA ARG A 16 14.55 -6.35 -4.91
C ARG A 16 14.16 -5.13 -5.76
N PHE A 17 12.98 -5.13 -6.39
CA PHE A 17 12.52 -4.01 -7.22
C PHE A 17 12.10 -2.81 -6.37
N PHE A 18 11.58 -3.07 -5.17
CA PHE A 18 11.11 -2.05 -4.24
C PHE A 18 12.22 -1.55 -3.30
N GLU A 19 13.36 -2.24 -3.22
CA GLU A 19 14.54 -1.76 -2.51
C GLU A 19 15.09 -0.50 -3.20
N HIS A 20 15.13 0.61 -2.47
CA HIS A 20 15.56 1.93 -2.96
C HIS A 20 14.66 2.57 -4.01
N GLN A 21 13.43 2.11 -4.17
CA GLN A 21 12.41 2.80 -4.95
C GLN A 21 12.15 4.21 -4.35
N GLN A 22 11.90 5.21 -5.21
CA GLN A 22 11.90 6.64 -4.85
C GLN A 22 10.51 7.26 -4.66
N TYR A 23 9.46 6.72 -5.27
CA TYR A 23 8.10 7.28 -5.08
C TYR A 23 7.63 7.10 -3.63
N ARG A 24 7.10 8.18 -3.07
CA ARG A 24 6.73 8.27 -1.64
C ARG A 24 5.30 7.85 -1.34
N LEU A 25 4.50 7.55 -2.36
CA LEU A 25 3.12 7.12 -2.18
C LEU A 25 3.06 5.71 -1.61
N CYS A 26 2.09 5.46 -0.72
CA CYS A 26 1.94 4.20 0.00
C CYS A 26 1.71 3.00 -0.91
N VAL A 27 1.13 3.20 -2.10
CA VAL A 27 0.94 2.16 -3.11
C VAL A 27 2.25 1.52 -3.56
N TYR A 28 3.37 2.24 -3.46
CA TYR A 28 4.70 1.72 -3.83
C TYR A 28 5.39 0.98 -2.67
N SER A 29 4.64 0.58 -1.66
CA SER A 29 5.04 -0.40 -0.64
C SER A 29 4.63 -1.79 -1.12
N LEU A 30 5.60 -2.70 -1.30
CA LEU A 30 5.32 -4.09 -1.66
C LEU A 30 4.35 -4.79 -0.68
N PRO A 31 4.50 -4.66 0.66
CA PRO A 31 3.49 -5.16 1.58
C PRO A 31 2.10 -4.60 1.30
N SER A 32 1.97 -3.30 1.04
CA SER A 32 0.68 -2.68 0.74
C SER A 32 0.04 -3.29 -0.52
N LEU A 33 0.80 -3.46 -1.59
CA LEU A 33 0.30 -4.09 -2.82
C LEU A 33 -0.24 -5.52 -2.59
N LEU A 34 0.46 -6.30 -1.77
CA LEU A 34 0.10 -7.68 -1.47
C LEU A 34 -1.10 -7.78 -0.52
N CYS A 35 -1.16 -6.89 0.46
CA CYS A 35 -2.19 -6.81 1.49
C CYS A 35 -3.58 -6.53 0.90
N TRP A 36 -3.67 -5.73 -0.16
CA TRP A 36 -4.94 -5.37 -0.78
C TRP A 36 -5.48 -6.43 -1.76
N SER A 37 -4.72 -7.48 -2.08
CA SER A 37 -5.16 -8.51 -3.03
C SER A 37 -6.38 -9.28 -2.52
N ASN A 38 -7.47 -9.25 -3.29
CA ASN A 38 -8.72 -9.96 -3.02
C ASN A 38 -9.37 -10.45 -4.34
N ASP A 39 -10.67 -10.77 -4.32
CA ASP A 39 -11.39 -11.25 -5.50
C ASP A 39 -11.73 -10.12 -6.49
N VAL A 40 -11.93 -8.90 -5.99
CA VAL A 40 -12.19 -7.68 -6.76
C VAL A 40 -10.90 -7.04 -7.25
N TYR A 41 -9.93 -6.76 -6.36
CA TYR A 41 -8.63 -6.17 -6.73
C TYR A 41 -7.53 -7.23 -6.76
N GLN A 42 -6.83 -7.33 -7.89
CA GLN A 42 -5.80 -8.34 -8.11
C GLN A 42 -4.54 -7.69 -8.68
N PRO A 43 -3.42 -7.63 -7.94
CA PRO A 43 -2.17 -7.12 -8.49
C PRO A 43 -1.52 -8.16 -9.43
N TYR A 44 -1.03 -7.71 -10.59
CA TYR A 44 -0.28 -8.52 -11.55
C TYR A 44 1.07 -7.86 -11.84
N GLY A 45 2.10 -8.68 -12.05
CA GLY A 45 3.47 -8.25 -12.28
C GLY A 45 4.01 -8.71 -13.62
N ALA A 46 4.84 -7.88 -14.24
CA ALA A 46 5.66 -8.28 -15.38
C ALA A 46 7.04 -7.64 -15.25
N ALA A 47 8.08 -8.44 -15.02
CA ALA A 47 9.46 -7.98 -15.12
C ALA A 47 9.81 -7.78 -16.60
N ILE A 48 10.25 -6.58 -16.97
CA ILE A 48 10.64 -6.25 -18.34
C ILE A 48 12.16 -6.29 -18.54
N ASP A 49 12.91 -6.23 -17.45
CA ASP A 49 14.35 -6.46 -17.33
C ASP A 49 14.69 -6.82 -15.86
N ASP A 50 15.98 -6.95 -15.54
CA ASP A 50 16.45 -7.36 -14.21
C ASP A 50 16.17 -6.33 -13.10
N ASP A 51 15.89 -5.07 -13.47
CA ASP A 51 15.78 -3.95 -12.54
C ASP A 51 14.39 -3.28 -12.54
N THR A 52 13.52 -3.65 -13.48
CA THR A 52 12.23 -2.99 -13.69
C THR A 52 11.06 -3.97 -13.64
N LEU A 53 10.13 -3.69 -12.74
CA LEU A 53 8.85 -4.36 -12.61
C LEU A 53 7.71 -3.43 -13.02
N LEU A 54 6.88 -3.90 -13.96
CA LEU A 54 5.56 -3.31 -14.18
C LEU A 54 4.57 -3.98 -13.24
N VAL A 55 3.76 -3.17 -12.56
CA VAL A 55 2.67 -3.65 -11.71
C VAL A 55 1.36 -3.12 -12.28
N ALA A 56 0.44 -4.04 -12.54
CA ALA A 56 -0.91 -3.80 -13.01
C ALA A 56 -1.91 -4.07 -11.90
N ALA A 57 -2.86 -3.15 -11.73
CA ALA A 57 -4.10 -3.42 -11.01
C ALA A 57 -5.09 -4.06 -11.97
N GLU A 58 -5.36 -5.34 -11.77
CA GLU A 58 -6.45 -6.06 -12.42
C GLU A 58 -7.68 -6.06 -11.53
N PHE A 59 -8.85 -6.09 -12.15
CA PHE A 59 -10.13 -6.10 -11.44
C PHE A 59 -11.06 -7.18 -11.99
N ASP A 60 -12.09 -7.53 -11.21
CA ASP A 60 -13.18 -8.38 -11.69
C ASP A 60 -13.94 -7.76 -12.87
N GLU A 61 -14.83 -8.53 -13.49
CA GLU A 61 -15.53 -8.08 -14.70
C GLU A 61 -16.42 -6.85 -14.44
N ALA A 62 -16.93 -6.68 -13.22
CA ALA A 62 -17.74 -5.53 -12.83
C ALA A 62 -16.91 -4.23 -12.79
N HIS A 63 -15.63 -4.31 -12.44
CA HIS A 63 -14.72 -3.17 -12.27
C HIS A 63 -13.60 -3.13 -13.31
N ARG A 64 -13.73 -3.88 -14.42
CA ARG A 64 -12.72 -4.00 -15.47
C ARG A 64 -12.23 -2.66 -16.06
N LYS A 65 -13.08 -1.63 -16.03
CA LYS A 65 -12.73 -0.27 -16.49
C LYS A 65 -11.69 0.43 -15.61
N ASP A 66 -11.54 -0.03 -14.36
CA ASP A 66 -10.66 0.56 -13.36
C ASP A 66 -9.26 -0.05 -13.43
N ARG A 67 -9.02 -1.00 -14.35
CA ARG A 67 -7.70 -1.60 -14.62
C ARG A 67 -6.70 -0.53 -15.04
N HIS A 68 -5.52 -0.55 -14.43
CA HIS A 68 -4.47 0.43 -14.68
C HIS A 68 -3.09 -0.14 -14.37
N LEU A 69 -2.04 0.55 -14.81
CA LEU A 69 -0.69 0.36 -14.28
C LEU A 69 -0.46 1.35 -13.13
N ILE A 70 0.35 0.98 -12.15
CA ILE A 70 1.08 2.00 -11.38
C ILE A 70 2.35 2.39 -12.14
N MET A 71 3.03 3.46 -11.72
CA MET A 71 4.29 3.83 -12.36
C MET A 71 5.29 2.66 -12.30
N PRO A 72 6.12 2.44 -13.35
CA PRO A 72 7.13 1.38 -13.33
C PRO A 72 8.01 1.50 -12.08
N VAL A 73 8.17 0.38 -11.38
CA VAL A 73 9.06 0.28 -10.22
C VAL A 73 10.41 -0.16 -10.75
N SER A 74 11.37 0.77 -10.78
CA SER A 74 12.69 0.51 -11.35
C SER A 74 13.83 0.98 -10.44
N ARG A 75 14.89 0.19 -10.42
CA ARG A 75 16.14 0.51 -9.73
C ARG A 75 17.05 1.44 -10.56
N ASN A 76 16.78 1.54 -11.86
CA ASN A 76 17.55 2.38 -12.79
C ASN A 76 17.07 3.83 -12.86
N GLY A 77 16.11 4.19 -12.00
CA GLY A 77 15.56 5.52 -11.88
C GLY A 77 14.18 5.64 -12.51
N GLU A 78 13.82 6.86 -12.84
CA GLU A 78 12.48 7.23 -13.26
C GLU A 78 12.33 7.17 -14.79
N PHE A 79 11.16 6.76 -15.25
CA PHE A 79 10.83 6.67 -16.67
C PHE A 79 10.44 8.04 -17.20
N SER A 80 10.89 8.39 -18.40
CA SER A 80 10.41 9.60 -19.09
C SER A 80 8.95 9.44 -19.56
N PRO A 81 8.19 10.53 -19.74
CA PRO A 81 6.84 10.49 -20.31
C PRO A 81 6.75 9.73 -21.64
N GLU A 82 7.74 9.86 -22.52
CA GLU A 82 7.78 9.16 -23.80
C GLU A 82 7.99 7.65 -23.64
N GLU A 83 8.76 7.21 -22.64
CA GLU A 83 8.92 5.78 -22.31
C GLU A 83 7.63 5.21 -21.72
N LEU A 84 6.98 5.93 -20.81
CA LEU A 84 5.66 5.55 -20.28
C LEU A 84 4.62 5.41 -21.41
N ALA A 85 4.59 6.35 -22.35
CA ALA A 85 3.66 6.30 -23.48
C ALA A 85 3.93 5.10 -24.41
N LYS A 86 5.19 4.68 -24.56
CA LYS A 86 5.56 3.46 -25.29
C LYS A 86 5.15 2.19 -24.53
N LEU A 87 5.30 2.18 -23.20
CA LEU A 87 4.90 1.06 -22.35
C LEU A 87 3.39 0.80 -22.45
N LEU A 88 2.53 1.82 -22.37
CA LEU A 88 1.07 1.65 -22.53
C LEU A 88 0.70 1.00 -23.88
N LYS A 89 1.36 1.40 -24.97
CA LYS A 89 1.12 0.82 -26.30
C LYS A 89 1.42 -0.69 -26.39
N THR A 90 2.24 -1.21 -25.49
CA THR A 90 2.72 -2.60 -25.53
C THR A 90 2.26 -3.45 -24.35
N SER A 91 1.73 -2.83 -23.28
CA SER A 91 1.25 -3.51 -22.08
C SER A 91 -0.21 -3.96 -22.18
N GLY A 92 -1.03 -3.31 -23.01
CA GLY A 92 -2.48 -3.55 -23.07
C GLY A 92 -3.27 -2.79 -22.01
N PHE A 93 -2.66 -1.78 -21.40
CA PHE A 93 -3.28 -0.82 -20.48
C PHE A 93 -3.29 0.58 -21.13
N ASP A 94 -4.19 1.43 -20.67
CA ASP A 94 -4.40 2.77 -21.22
C ASP A 94 -4.04 3.91 -20.25
N SER A 95 -3.76 3.59 -18.99
CA SER A 95 -3.59 4.59 -17.93
C SER A 95 -2.59 4.16 -16.86
N TYR A 96 -2.03 5.18 -16.21
CA TYR A 96 -1.26 5.06 -14.98
C TYR A 96 -2.03 5.70 -13.83
N TRP A 97 -2.18 5.01 -12.70
CA TRP A 97 -2.74 5.59 -11.48
C TRP A 97 -1.64 5.73 -10.42
N PHE A 98 -1.94 6.53 -9.41
CA PHE A 98 -1.02 6.86 -8.31
C PHE A 98 0.31 7.43 -8.82
N VAL A 99 0.23 8.29 -9.84
CA VAL A 99 1.37 9.04 -10.35
C VAL A 99 1.72 10.13 -9.33
N PRO A 100 2.95 10.17 -8.79
CA PRO A 100 3.34 11.18 -7.82
C PRO A 100 3.26 12.61 -8.36
N GLU A 101 2.87 13.57 -7.53
CA GLU A 101 2.77 14.98 -7.93
C GLU A 101 4.14 15.56 -8.31
N ASP A 102 5.22 15.13 -7.64
CA ASP A 102 6.59 15.55 -7.95
C ASP A 102 7.06 15.04 -9.31
N TYR A 103 6.60 13.87 -9.76
CA TYR A 103 6.80 13.39 -11.13
C TYR A 103 6.14 14.35 -12.15
N ILE A 104 4.87 14.72 -11.93
CA ILE A 104 4.17 15.65 -12.82
C ILE A 104 4.87 17.01 -12.86
N ALA A 105 5.33 17.51 -11.72
CA ALA A 105 6.06 18.76 -11.61
C ALA A 105 7.42 18.72 -12.33
N ALA A 106 8.09 17.57 -12.36
CA ALA A 106 9.38 17.38 -13.04
C ALA A 106 9.25 17.40 -14.58
N TYR A 107 8.09 17.02 -15.14
CA TYR A 107 7.86 16.98 -16.59
C TYR A 107 6.69 17.90 -17.01
N PRO A 108 6.90 19.21 -17.16
CA PRO A 108 5.83 20.16 -17.48
C PRO A 108 5.16 19.94 -18.84
N ARG A 109 5.77 19.17 -19.74
CA ARG A 109 5.20 18.78 -21.04
C ARG A 109 4.51 17.41 -21.04
N ILE A 110 4.35 16.76 -19.89
CA ILE A 110 3.67 15.46 -19.82
C ILE A 110 2.24 15.51 -20.38
N SER A 111 1.59 16.67 -20.29
CA SER A 111 0.28 16.95 -20.86
C SER A 111 0.21 16.87 -22.39
N ASP A 112 1.35 16.88 -23.10
CA ASP A 112 1.40 16.64 -24.55
C ASP A 112 1.12 15.16 -24.88
N LEU A 113 1.30 14.26 -23.92
CA LEU A 113 1.22 12.81 -24.09
C LEU A 113 0.08 12.16 -23.27
N PHE A 114 -0.28 12.77 -22.14
CA PHE A 114 -1.24 12.22 -21.19
C PHE A 114 -2.29 13.24 -20.77
N GLU A 115 -3.51 12.76 -20.54
CA GLU A 115 -4.48 13.51 -19.75
C GLU A 115 -4.20 13.29 -18.26
N ILE A 116 -4.10 14.38 -17.49
CA ILE A 116 -3.79 14.32 -16.06
C ILE A 116 -5.06 14.57 -15.27
N ARG A 117 -5.38 13.67 -14.33
CA ARG A 117 -6.52 13.80 -13.43
C ARG A 117 -6.09 13.53 -11.99
N GLU A 118 -6.56 14.36 -11.07
CA GLU A 118 -6.38 14.13 -9.64
C GLU A 118 -7.30 12.99 -9.17
N GLN A 119 -6.76 12.10 -8.35
CA GLN A 119 -7.52 11.05 -7.67
C GLN A 119 -7.99 11.57 -6.30
N VAL A 120 -9.12 12.28 -6.30
CA VAL A 120 -9.69 12.86 -5.07
C VAL A 120 -9.99 11.75 -4.06
N GLY A 121 -9.50 11.92 -2.83
CA GLY A 121 -9.66 10.95 -1.74
C GLY A 121 -8.49 9.96 -1.56
N PHE A 122 -7.52 9.93 -2.49
CA PHE A 122 -6.37 9.03 -2.46
C PHE A 122 -5.07 9.73 -2.02
N ALA A 123 -5.17 10.85 -1.30
CA ALA A 123 -4.00 11.59 -0.83
C ALA A 123 -3.37 10.92 0.41
N ASP A 124 -2.06 10.74 0.39
CA ASP A 124 -1.31 10.21 1.53
C ASP A 124 -0.99 11.27 2.58
N TYR A 125 -1.09 10.88 3.84
CA TYR A 125 -0.65 11.70 4.96
C TYR A 125 0.82 11.45 5.27
N ILE A 126 1.68 12.43 4.94
CA ILE A 126 3.11 12.35 5.20
C ILE A 126 3.46 13.11 6.49
N TYR A 127 4.10 12.42 7.43
CA TYR A 127 4.57 12.98 8.69
C TYR A 127 6.08 12.82 8.85
N ARG A 128 6.73 13.77 9.53
CA ARG A 128 8.10 13.57 10.01
C ARG A 128 8.08 12.56 11.15
N LYS A 129 8.97 11.57 11.09
CA LYS A 129 9.15 10.57 12.16
C LYS A 129 9.37 11.23 13.52
N ASP A 130 10.27 12.20 13.60
CA ASP A 130 10.61 12.87 14.87
C ASP A 130 9.40 13.60 15.46
N ASP A 131 8.57 14.22 14.62
CA ASP A 131 7.38 14.94 15.08
C ASP A 131 6.38 13.98 15.76
N LEU A 132 6.20 12.77 15.22
CA LEU A 132 5.31 11.75 15.79
C LEU A 132 5.92 11.03 16.99
N ALA A 133 7.24 10.79 16.98
CA ALA A 133 7.94 10.10 18.06
C ALA A 133 8.08 10.98 19.31
N GLU A 134 8.39 12.27 19.12
CA GLU A 134 8.69 13.18 20.22
C GLU A 134 7.49 14.05 20.63
N LEU A 135 6.55 14.29 19.71
CA LEU A 135 5.35 15.11 19.93
C LEU A 135 5.69 16.47 20.56
N LYS A 136 6.73 17.17 20.09
CA LYS A 136 7.22 18.43 20.71
C LYS A 136 6.32 19.64 20.45
N GLY A 137 6.26 20.56 21.42
CA GLY A 137 5.58 21.85 21.28
C GLY A 137 4.07 21.84 21.51
N ASN A 138 3.43 23.00 21.39
CA ASN A 138 2.02 23.19 21.75
C ASN A 138 1.05 22.47 20.80
N LYS A 139 1.43 22.27 19.53
CA LYS A 139 0.65 21.56 18.51
C LYS A 139 0.22 20.15 18.97
N TYR A 140 1.12 19.42 19.62
CA TYR A 140 0.87 18.05 20.08
C TYR A 140 0.44 17.95 21.55
N SER A 141 0.14 19.07 22.22
CA SER A 141 -0.28 19.08 23.63
C SER A 141 -1.47 18.15 23.92
N LYS A 142 -2.51 18.20 23.08
CA LYS A 142 -3.68 17.31 23.20
C LYS A 142 -3.31 15.83 23.04
N LYS A 143 -2.40 15.50 22.12
CA LYS A 143 -1.94 14.11 21.90
C LYS A 143 -1.14 13.59 23.09
N ARG A 144 -0.24 14.41 23.66
CA ARG A 144 0.48 14.06 24.90
C ARG A 144 -0.48 13.86 26.08
N ASN A 145 -1.53 14.68 26.18
CA ASN A 145 -2.54 14.51 27.23
C ASN A 145 -3.29 13.17 27.11
N LEU A 146 -3.66 12.75 25.90
CA LEU A 146 -4.26 11.43 25.66
C LEU A 146 -3.32 10.29 26.04
N ILE A 147 -2.04 10.40 25.68
CA ILE A 147 -1.01 9.41 26.06
C ILE A 147 -0.86 9.36 27.59
N HIS A 148 -0.80 10.51 28.27
CA HIS A 148 -0.72 10.54 29.74
C HIS A 148 -1.95 9.91 30.41
N GLN A 149 -3.15 10.14 29.86
CA GLN A 149 -4.37 9.49 30.34
C GLN A 149 -4.27 7.97 30.18
N PHE A 150 -3.91 7.50 28.99
CA PHE A 150 -3.72 6.08 28.70
C PHE A 150 -2.66 5.43 29.60
N GLN A 151 -1.53 6.11 29.81
CA GLN A 151 -0.47 5.65 30.70
C GLN A 151 -0.96 5.51 32.14
N LYS A 152 -1.68 6.51 32.66
CA LYS A 152 -2.21 6.47 34.02
C LYS A 152 -3.22 5.36 34.22
N GLU A 153 -4.10 5.13 33.26
CA GLU A 153 -5.23 4.23 33.39
C GLU A 153 -4.86 2.76 33.11
N TYR A 154 -3.93 2.50 32.17
CA TYR A 154 -3.64 1.16 31.67
C TYR A 154 -2.18 0.72 31.89
N VAL A 155 -1.20 1.57 31.61
CA VAL A 155 0.23 1.20 31.68
C VAL A 155 0.69 1.13 33.14
N ASN A 156 0.49 2.20 33.90
CA ASN A 156 0.92 2.31 35.30
C ASN A 156 0.17 1.35 36.24
N THR A 157 -0.96 0.82 35.78
CA THR A 157 -1.77 -0.18 36.48
C THR A 157 -1.48 -1.61 36.02
N ASN A 158 -0.48 -1.81 35.15
CA ASN A 158 -0.09 -3.09 34.57
C ASN A 158 -1.24 -3.87 33.90
N ARG A 159 -2.15 -3.15 33.24
CA ARG A 159 -3.30 -3.75 32.53
C ARG A 159 -2.98 -4.14 31.08
N ILE A 160 -1.89 -3.62 30.52
CA ILE A 160 -1.48 -3.86 29.14
C ILE A 160 0.04 -4.04 29.05
N SER A 161 0.47 -4.81 28.05
CA SER A 161 1.87 -4.93 27.60
C SER A 161 1.98 -4.36 26.17
N ILE A 162 3.16 -3.86 25.81
CA ILE A 162 3.50 -3.47 24.44
C ILE A 162 4.64 -4.37 23.99
N GLU A 163 4.40 -5.15 22.96
CA GLU A 163 5.37 -6.12 22.43
C GLU A 163 5.40 -6.12 20.90
N PRO A 164 6.53 -6.51 20.28
CA PRO A 164 6.58 -6.72 18.84
C PRO A 164 5.60 -7.82 18.42
N LEU A 165 5.01 -7.70 17.23
CA LEU A 165 4.18 -8.76 16.66
C LEU A 165 5.05 -9.99 16.38
N THR A 166 4.60 -11.16 16.85
CA THR A 166 5.24 -12.47 16.68
C THR A 166 4.23 -13.46 16.12
N PRO A 167 4.64 -14.62 15.53
CA PRO A 167 3.70 -15.56 14.91
C PRO A 167 2.68 -16.12 15.91
N SER A 168 3.03 -16.18 17.19
CA SER A 168 2.15 -16.68 18.24
C SER A 168 1.00 -15.72 18.59
N LEU A 169 1.14 -14.41 18.29
CA LEU A 169 0.14 -13.39 18.60
C LEU A 169 -0.92 -13.22 17.50
N CYS A 170 -0.83 -14.00 16.43
CA CYS A 170 -1.56 -13.75 15.20
C CYS A 170 -3.01 -14.21 15.27
N SER A 171 -3.27 -15.32 15.95
CA SER A 171 -4.62 -15.75 16.28
C SER A 171 -5.35 -14.67 17.08
N GLU A 172 -4.69 -14.09 18.09
CA GLU A 172 -5.29 -13.03 18.92
C GLU A 172 -5.60 -11.76 18.09
N CYS A 173 -4.72 -11.38 17.16
CA CYS A 173 -4.97 -10.26 16.26
C CYS A 173 -6.18 -10.52 15.34
N LEU A 174 -6.30 -11.75 14.81
CA LEU A 174 -7.42 -12.14 13.96
C LEU A 174 -8.73 -12.16 14.74
N GLU A 175 -8.74 -12.74 15.94
CA GLU A 175 -9.92 -12.75 16.83
C GLU A 175 -10.37 -11.32 17.17
N PHE A 176 -9.43 -10.41 17.45
CA PHE A 176 -9.73 -9.00 17.67
C PHE A 176 -10.39 -8.35 16.44
N LEU A 177 -9.82 -8.56 15.25
CA LEU A 177 -10.37 -8.00 14.01
C LEU A 177 -11.76 -8.56 13.69
N GLU A 178 -11.99 -9.86 13.92
CA GLU A 178 -13.30 -10.49 13.75
C GLU A 178 -14.34 -9.86 14.68
N GLU A 179 -14.01 -9.67 15.95
CA GLU A 179 -14.92 -9.05 16.91
C GLU A 179 -15.21 -7.58 16.55
N TRP A 180 -14.15 -6.82 16.21
CA TRP A 180 -14.29 -5.45 15.73
C TRP A 180 -15.22 -5.37 14.52
N CYS A 181 -15.09 -6.31 13.58
CA CYS A 181 -15.92 -6.37 12.39
C CYS A 181 -17.38 -6.71 12.68
N LYS A 182 -17.67 -7.56 13.67
CA LYS A 182 -19.06 -7.82 14.11
C LYS A 182 -19.70 -6.57 14.69
N GLU A 183 -18.96 -5.79 15.48
CA GLU A 183 -19.45 -4.56 16.09
C GLU A 183 -19.71 -3.44 15.05
N HIS A 184 -18.85 -3.36 14.02
CA HIS A 184 -18.87 -2.26 13.05
C HIS A 184 -19.52 -2.62 11.72
N GLY A 185 -19.87 -3.90 11.50
CA GLY A 185 -20.63 -4.36 10.35
C GLY A 185 -19.84 -4.46 9.05
N CYS A 186 -18.61 -5.00 9.09
CA CYS A 186 -17.76 -5.21 7.91
C CYS A 186 -18.39 -6.12 6.84
N ASP A 187 -19.38 -6.95 7.20
CA ASP A 187 -20.02 -7.93 6.30
C ASP A 187 -21.13 -7.32 5.42
N LYS A 188 -21.37 -6.01 5.52
CA LYS A 188 -22.28 -5.35 4.59
C LYS A 188 -21.54 -5.19 3.26
N GLU A 189 -22.09 -5.81 2.21
CA GLU A 189 -21.68 -5.75 0.79
C GLU A 189 -21.52 -4.33 0.20
N THR A 190 -21.48 -3.27 1.02
CA THR A 190 -21.37 -1.87 0.63
C THR A 190 -20.06 -1.22 1.08
N GLN A 191 -19.11 -1.96 1.64
CA GLN A 191 -17.76 -1.47 1.94
C GLN A 191 -16.71 -2.44 1.40
N ASP A 192 -16.51 -2.40 0.07
CA ASP A 192 -15.45 -3.16 -0.62
C ASP A 192 -14.07 -2.94 0.02
N ASP A 193 -13.82 -1.79 0.66
CA ASP A 193 -12.52 -1.43 1.23
C ASP A 193 -12.19 -2.17 2.55
N LEU A 194 -13.15 -2.41 3.44
CA LEU A 194 -12.88 -2.99 4.78
C LEU A 194 -12.88 -4.52 4.79
N ALA A 195 -13.59 -5.16 3.85
CA ALA A 195 -13.54 -6.61 3.67
C ALA A 195 -12.13 -7.09 3.24
N CYS A 196 -11.34 -6.20 2.62
CA CYS A 196 -9.95 -6.42 2.24
C CYS A 196 -9.01 -6.61 3.45
N GLU A 197 -9.42 -6.21 4.66
CA GLU A 197 -8.54 -6.25 5.83
C GLU A 197 -8.47 -7.63 6.51
N LYS A 198 -9.42 -8.53 6.23
CA LYS A 198 -9.52 -9.85 6.88
C LYS A 198 -8.32 -10.79 6.64
N PRO A 199 -7.73 -10.89 5.43
CA PRO A 199 -6.54 -11.73 5.22
C PRO A 199 -5.22 -11.06 5.64
N LEU A 200 -5.24 -9.78 6.08
CA LEU A 200 -4.02 -8.98 6.33
C LEU A 200 -3.06 -9.58 7.35
N PRO A 201 -3.50 -10.11 8.51
CA PRO A 201 -2.55 -10.61 9.50
C PRO A 201 -1.75 -11.80 8.95
N SER A 202 -2.41 -12.75 8.29
CA SER A 202 -1.79 -13.93 7.68
C SER A 202 -0.80 -13.56 6.56
N ILE A 203 -1.14 -12.54 5.75
CA ILE A 203 -0.26 -12.01 4.69
C ILE A 203 0.94 -11.27 5.29
N CYS A 204 0.74 -10.40 6.29
CA CYS A 204 1.81 -9.64 6.93
C CYS A 204 2.86 -10.55 7.60
N LEU A 205 2.47 -11.68 8.16
CA LEU A 205 3.38 -12.62 8.84
C LEU A 205 4.18 -13.48 7.87
N SER A 206 3.56 -13.91 6.77
CA SER A 206 4.28 -14.62 5.70
C SER A 206 5.31 -13.70 5.05
N ILE A 207 4.98 -12.41 4.87
CA ILE A 207 5.89 -11.37 4.38
C ILE A 207 7.03 -11.06 5.38
N SER A 208 6.75 -11.07 6.69
CA SER A 208 7.75 -10.77 7.73
C SER A 208 8.76 -11.89 7.97
N GLY A 209 8.67 -13.02 7.25
CA GLY A 209 9.50 -14.21 7.49
C GLY A 209 9.19 -14.90 8.82
N ILE A 210 8.01 -14.63 9.38
CA ILE A 210 7.60 -15.05 10.71
C ILE A 210 6.85 -16.41 10.68
N LEU A 211 6.38 -16.84 9.50
CA LEU A 211 5.67 -18.11 9.26
C LEU A 211 6.51 -19.18 8.51
N MET A 212 7.85 -19.09 8.52
CA MET A 212 8.72 -20.18 8.03
C MET A 212 9.09 -21.18 9.12
#